data_AF-A0A098E7C0-F1
#
_entry.id   AF-A0A098E7C0-F1
#
_cell.length_a   1.000
_cell.length_b   1.000
_cell.length_c   1.000
_cell.angle_alpha   90.00
_cell.angle_beta   90.00
_cell.angle_gamma   90.00
#
_symmetry.space_group_name_H-M   'P 1'
#
loop_
_entity.id
_entity.type
_entity.pdbx_description
1 polymer ?
#
loop_
_entity_poly.entity_id
_entity_poly.type
_entity_poly.pdbx_seq_one_letter_code
_entity_poly.pdbx_strand_id
1 'polypeptide(L)' 'MFDLDRSNACRNVHKLIPILNGILKEAMVLPKRQIHTTEELFELFPVVHDLFIDATERQIPRPKNKHFQIAEI' A
#
# COMPACT_ATOMS: atom_id res chain seq x y z
N MET A 1 9.77 -25.43 7.32
CA MET A 1 8.74 -24.39 7.49
C MET A 1 9.29 -23.08 6.94
N PHE A 2 9.05 -22.77 5.66
CA PHE A 2 9.32 -21.52 4.89
C PHE A 2 10.65 -20.74 5.01
N ASP A 3 11.58 -21.10 5.91
CA ASP A 3 12.86 -20.43 6.14
C ASP A 3 12.72 -18.90 6.21
N LEU A 4 11.89 -18.47 7.18
CA LEU A 4 11.54 -17.06 7.41
C LEU A 4 12.23 -16.58 8.69
N ASP A 5 12.96 -15.48 8.58
CA ASP A 5 13.61 -14.81 9.70
C ASP A 5 12.77 -13.63 10.19
N ARG A 6 12.53 -13.52 11.50
CA ARG A 6 11.65 -12.47 12.07
C ARG A 6 12.14 -11.06 11.74
N SER A 7 13.45 -10.86 11.65
CA SER A 7 14.08 -9.54 11.42
C SER A 7 13.98 -9.09 9.96
N ASN A 8 13.52 -9.96 9.06
CA ASN A 8 13.47 -9.74 7.61
C ASN A 8 12.04 -9.61 7.07
N ALA A 9 11.19 -8.82 7.75
CA ALA A 9 9.78 -8.66 7.40
C ALA A 9 9.54 -8.38 5.91
N CYS A 10 10.29 -7.44 5.31
CA CYS A 10 10.16 -7.10 3.89
C CYS A 10 10.46 -8.31 2.96
N ARG A 11 11.58 -9.02 3.18
CA ARG A 11 11.92 -10.22 2.40
C ARG A 11 10.88 -11.33 2.58
N ASN A 12 10.39 -11.52 3.80
CA ASN A 12 9.37 -12.52 4.08
C ASN A 12 8.06 -12.21 3.36
N VAL A 13 7.63 -10.94 3.37
CA VAL A 13 6.45 -10.48 2.63
C VAL A 13 6.61 -10.76 1.14
N HIS A 14 7.76 -10.42 0.53
CA HIS A 14 8.01 -10.72 -0.88
C HIS A 14 8.01 -12.23 -1.19
N LYS A 15 8.45 -13.08 -0.26
CA LYS A 15 8.37 -14.55 -0.41
C LYS A 15 6.92 -15.05 -0.33
N LEU A 16 6.09 -14.48 0.54
CA LEU A 16 4.74 -14.96 0.83
C LEU A 16 3.67 -14.42 -0.12
N ILE A 17 3.84 -13.19 -0.62
CA ILE A 17 2.88 -12.54 -1.54
C ILE A 17 2.55 -13.40 -2.78
N PRO A 18 3.52 -14.02 -3.48
CA PRO A 18 3.22 -14.85 -4.65
C PRO A 18 2.36 -16.07 -4.31
N ILE A 19 2.62 -16.70 -3.16
CA ILE A 19 1.88 -17.87 -2.69
C ILE A 19 0.44 -17.47 -2.36
N LEU A 20 0.28 -16.39 -1.61
CA LEU A 20 -1.04 -15.83 -1.28
C LEU A 20 -1.82 -15.48 -2.55
N ASN A 21 -1.19 -14.81 -3.51
CA ASN A 21 -1.83 -14.47 -4.79
C ASN A 21 -2.26 -15.70 -5.59
N GLY A 22 -1.47 -16.78 -5.57
CA GLY A 22 -1.83 -18.05 -6.19
C GLY A 22 -3.10 -18.65 -5.60
N ILE A 23 -3.16 -18.74 -4.27
CA ILE A 23 -4.31 -19.27 -3.54
C ILE A 23 -5.55 -18.41 -3.75
N LEU A 24 -5.42 -17.08 -3.64
CA LEU A 24 -6.56 -16.17 -3.84
C LEU A 24 -7.09 -16.23 -5.29
N LYS A 25 -6.21 -16.50 -6.26
CA LYS A 25 -6.62 -16.70 -7.66
C LYS A 25 -7.40 -18.00 -7.84
N GLU A 26 -6.94 -19.09 -7.24
CA GLU A 26 -7.63 -20.39 -7.27
C GLU A 26 -8.99 -20.31 -6.59
N ALA A 27 -9.05 -19.67 -5.42
CA ALA A 27 -10.29 -19.43 -4.69
C ALA A 27 -11.23 -18.41 -5.38
N MET A 28 -10.80 -17.77 -6.46
CA MET A 28 -11.56 -16.71 -7.17
C MET A 28 -12.04 -15.55 -6.28
N VAL A 29 -11.30 -15.25 -5.20
CA VAL A 29 -11.64 -14.20 -4.23
C VAL A 29 -10.75 -12.95 -4.37
N LEU A 30 -9.98 -12.84 -5.45
CA LEU A 30 -9.15 -11.65 -5.67
C LEU A 30 -10.04 -10.41 -5.82
N PRO A 31 -9.81 -9.35 -5.01
CA PRO A 31 -10.57 -8.12 -5.16
C PRO A 31 -10.30 -7.49 -6.52
N LYS A 32 -11.26 -6.70 -7.01
CA LYS A 32 -11.11 -5.93 -8.24
C LYS A 32 -9.86 -5.04 -8.12
N ARG A 33 -8.92 -5.20 -9.05
CA ARG A 33 -7.58 -4.57 -8.98
C ARG A 33 -7.51 -3.17 -9.60
N GLN A 34 -8.48 -2.81 -10.43
CA GLN A 34 -8.56 -1.51 -11.07
C GLN A 34 -9.86 -0.86 -10.63
N ILE A 35 -9.73 0.34 -10.08
CA ILE A 35 -10.84 1.21 -9.70
C ILE A 35 -10.66 2.45 -10.57
N HIS A 36 -11.64 2.75 -11.41
CA HIS A 36 -11.56 3.81 -12.40
C HIS A 36 -12.24 5.10 -11.94
N THR A 37 -13.08 5.03 -10.90
CA THR A 37 -13.79 6.19 -10.36
C THR A 37 -13.78 6.22 -8.84
N THR A 38 -14.05 7.40 -8.27
CA THR A 38 -14.17 7.60 -6.83
C THR A 38 -15.38 6.87 -6.25
N GLU A 39 -16.48 6.81 -6.99
CA GLU A 39 -17.72 6.15 -6.58
C GLU A 39 -17.49 4.64 -6.42
N GLU A 40 -16.76 4.03 -7.37
CA GLU A 40 -16.40 2.62 -7.32
C GLU A 40 -15.53 2.27 -6.10
N LEU A 41 -14.64 3.18 -5.71
CA LEU A 41 -13.83 3.01 -4.50
C LEU A 41 -14.71 2.97 -3.25
N PHE A 42 -15.67 3.88 -3.15
CA PHE A 42 -16.56 4.01 -2.01
C PHE A 42 -17.53 2.83 -1.88
N GLU A 43 -18.02 2.28 -2.99
CA GLU A 43 -18.86 1.08 -2.99
C GLU A 43 -18.08 -0.16 -2.51
N LEU A 44 -16.83 -0.32 -2.97
CA LEU A 44 -15.98 -1.45 -2.60
C LEU A 44 -15.44 -1.34 -1.16
N PHE A 45 -15.20 -0.12 -0.69
CA PHE A 45 -14.62 0.14 0.63
C PHE A 45 -15.37 1.28 1.34
N PRO A 46 -16.56 1.02 1.92
CA PRO A 46 -17.36 2.06 2.58
C PRO A 46 -16.63 2.79 3.71
N VAL A 47 -15.72 2.10 4.40
CA VAL A 47 -14.87 2.62 5.49
C VAL A 47 -13.95 3.77 5.04
N VAL A 48 -13.69 3.89 3.73
CA VAL A 48 -12.82 4.93 3.18
C VAL A 48 -13.41 6.33 3.36
N HIS A 49 -14.73 6.48 3.44
CA HIS A 49 -15.36 7.76 3.77
C HIS A 49 -14.90 8.32 5.12
N ASP A 50 -14.65 7.43 6.08
CA ASP A 50 -14.20 7.79 7.43
C ASP A 50 -12.68 7.88 7.54
N LEU A 51 -11.93 7.40 6.53
CA LEU A 51 -10.47 7.42 6.53
C LEU A 51 -9.91 8.75 5.97
N PHE A 52 -10.61 9.37 5.03
CA PHE A 52 -10.20 10.63 4.39
C PHE A 52 -10.57 11.90 5.18
N ILE A 53 -10.76 11.80 6.49
CA ILE A 53 -11.12 12.94 7.34
C ILE A 53 -9.95 13.96 7.43
N ASP A 54 -8.70 13.51 7.28
CA ASP A 54 -7.51 14.37 7.25
C ASP A 54 -6.65 14.10 6.00
N ALA A 55 -7.28 14.11 4.82
CA ALA A 55 -6.57 14.15 3.55
C ALA A 55 -6.08 15.57 3.20
N THR A 56 -5.68 16.36 4.20
CA THR A 56 -5.01 17.63 3.94
C THR A 56 -3.58 17.31 3.52
N GLU A 57 -3.32 17.40 2.21
CA GLU A 57 -1.96 17.31 1.69
C GLU A 57 -1.12 18.41 2.36
N ARG A 58 -0.27 18.04 3.32
CA ARG A 58 0.80 18.94 3.75
C ARG A 58 1.70 19.16 2.54
N GLN A 59 1.78 20.41 2.07
CA GLN A 59 2.77 20.78 1.06
C GLN A 59 4.15 20.39 1.59
N ILE A 60 4.76 19.37 1.00
CA ILE A 60 6.17 19.08 1.20
C ILE A 60 6.93 20.06 0.32
N PRO A 61 7.67 21.03 0.87
CA PRO A 61 8.53 21.87 0.05
C PRO A 61 9.64 20.97 -0.53
N ARG A 62 9.43 20.50 -1.76
CA ARG A 62 10.48 19.80 -2.52
C ARG A 62 11.60 20.82 -2.78
N PRO A 63 12.83 20.56 -2.30
CA PRO A 63 13.94 21.45 -2.61
C PRO A 63 14.13 21.46 -4.13
N LYS A 64 14.06 22.66 -4.74
CA LYS A 64 14.29 22.85 -6.18
C LYS A 64 15.74 22.56 -6.59
N ASN A 65 16.65 22.58 -5.62
CA ASN A 65 18.08 22.33 -5.80
C ASN A 65 18.48 21.03 -5.09
N LYS A 66 19.08 20.09 -5.82
CA LYS A 66 19.58 18.80 -5.31
C LYS A 66 20.55 18.91 -4.13
N HIS A 67 21.14 20.08 -3.90
CA HIS A 67 22.21 20.29 -2.92
C HIS A 67 21.75 20.65 -1.50
N PHE A 68 20.46 20.94 -1.30
CA PHE A 68 19.90 21.19 0.04
C PHE A 68 19.16 19.96 0.56
N GLN A 69 19.94 18.95 0.93
CA GLN A 69 19.55 17.97 1.94
C GLN A 69 20.67 17.93 2.97
N ILE A 70 20.57 18.79 3.99
CA ILE A 70 21.30 18.61 5.24
C ILE A 70 20.29 18.82 6.37
N ALA A 71 20.17 17.76 7.18
CA ALA A 71 19.76 17.70 8.58
C ALA A 71 18.45 18.39 8.99
N GLU A 72 17.44 17.58 9.30
CA GLU A 72 16.89 17.49 10.66
C GLU A 72 15.87 16.33 10.72
N ILE A 73 16.33 15.20 11.27
CA ILE A 73 15.76 14.33 12.32
C ILE A 73 16.67 13.11 12.41
#